data_AF-A0A9X2GAB1-F1
#
_entry.id   AF-A0A9X2GAB1-F1
#
_cell.length_a   1.000
_cell.length_b   1.000
_cell.length_c   1.000
_cell.angle_alpha   90.00
_cell.angle_beta   90.00
_cell.angle_gamma   90.00
#
_symmetry.space_group_name_H-M   'P 1'
#
loop_
_entity.id
_entity.type
_entity.pdbx_description
1 polymer ?
#
loop_
_entity_poly.entity_id
_entity_poly.type
_entity_poly.pdbx_seq_one_letter_code
_entity_poly.pdbx_strand_id
1 'polypeptide(L)'
;MTWQEPYGPLIGTGVRVLTWNVWGEEGPYAQRAGRIEKVVRGLAPDVVALQEWAGQRLGYEHVAAGPAQAPVAVLSRWPVVRQEDRPLPGGPPPREKGGVLPGRALFCELDGPRGPLQVLSVMIGAYRGC
;
A
#
# COMPACT_ATOMS: atom_id res chain seq x y z
N MET A 1 4.72 39.74 18.77
CA MET A 1 4.79 38.77 17.65
C MET A 1 6.26 38.60 17.30
N THR A 2 6.85 37.46 17.62
CA THR A 2 8.22 37.12 17.21
C THR A 2 8.16 36.50 15.83
N TRP A 3 8.87 37.09 14.86
CA TRP A 3 8.91 36.63 13.46
C TRP A 3 9.51 35.21 13.27
N GLN A 4 9.94 34.56 14.34
CA GLN A 4 10.52 33.21 14.33
C GLN A 4 9.44 32.10 14.28
N GLU A 5 8.21 32.36 14.72
CA GLU A 5 7.12 31.38 14.71
C GLU A 5 5.81 32.04 14.20
N PRO A 6 5.72 32.37 12.90
CA PRO A 6 4.57 33.06 12.33
C PRO A 6 3.26 32.25 12.42
N TYR A 7 3.34 30.96 12.72
CA TYR A 7 2.20 30.04 12.83
C TYR A 7 1.92 29.56 14.28
N GLY A 8 2.66 30.07 15.27
CA GLY A 8 2.62 29.57 16.64
C GLY A 8 3.34 28.22 16.82
N PRO A 9 3.17 27.57 17.99
CA PRO A 9 3.87 26.32 18.29
C PRO A 9 3.45 25.18 17.35
N LEU A 10 4.44 24.50 16.77
CA LEU A 10 4.19 23.33 15.91
C LEU A 10 3.51 22.22 16.71
N ILE A 11 2.46 21.66 16.13
CA ILE A 11 1.80 20.49 16.72
C ILE A 11 2.40 19.23 16.09
N GLY A 12 3.09 18.45 16.91
CA GLY A 12 3.67 17.17 16.48
C GLY A 12 2.59 16.23 15.95
N THR A 13 2.62 15.98 14.65
CA THR A 13 1.77 14.99 13.99
C THR A 13 2.69 13.99 13.28
N GLY A 14 2.60 12.73 13.68
CA GLY A 14 3.41 11.65 13.12
C GLY A 14 2.53 10.63 12.42
N VAL A 15 3.04 10.07 11.33
CA VAL A 15 2.44 8.94 10.63
C VAL A 15 3.51 7.88 10.44
N ARG A 16 3.24 6.64 10.84
CA ARG A 16 4.09 5.48 10.58
C ARG A 16 3.56 4.74 9.36
N VAL A 17 4.34 4.73 8.29
CA VAL A 17 3.99 4.04 7.05
C VAL A 17 4.88 2.81 6.88
N LEU A 18 4.27 1.67 6.58
CA LEU A 18 4.95 0.46 6.16
C LEU A 18 4.63 0.19 4.69
N THR A 19 5.64 -0.13 3.88
CA THR A 19 5.43 -0.71 2.55
C THR A 19 6.08 -2.09 2.49
N TRP A 20 5.39 -3.07 1.91
CA TRP A 20 5.92 -4.44 1.81
C TRP A 20 5.29 -5.24 0.65
N ASN A 21 6.13 -5.75 -0.25
CA ASN A 21 5.75 -6.85 -1.14
C ASN A 21 5.73 -8.17 -0.34
N VAL A 22 4.56 -8.79 -0.20
CA VAL A 22 4.32 -9.97 0.65
C VAL A 22 4.27 -11.30 -0.10
N TRP A 23 4.55 -11.27 -1.41
CA TRP A 23 4.68 -12.45 -2.26
C TRP A 23 3.47 -13.40 -2.27
N GLY A 24 2.26 -12.83 -2.33
CA GLY A 24 1.00 -13.53 -2.62
C GLY A 24 0.78 -14.83 -1.85
N GLU A 25 0.02 -15.73 -2.49
CA GLU A 25 -0.24 -17.09 -2.00
C GLU A 25 0.84 -18.11 -2.40
N GLU A 26 1.91 -17.66 -3.09
CA GLU A 26 2.94 -18.53 -3.64
C GLU A 26 3.70 -19.30 -2.54
N GLY A 27 4.06 -20.56 -2.74
CA GLY A 27 4.84 -21.33 -1.75
C GLY A 27 4.10 -21.53 -0.40
N PRO A 28 4.80 -21.56 0.76
CA PRO A 28 4.19 -21.88 2.06
C PRO A 28 3.40 -20.70 2.67
N TYR A 29 2.41 -20.18 1.95
CA TYR A 29 1.64 -18.99 2.33
C TYR A 29 1.04 -19.08 3.73
N ALA A 30 0.42 -20.20 4.10
CA ALA A 30 -0.21 -20.37 5.41
C ALA A 30 0.78 -20.10 6.58
N GLN A 31 2.04 -20.51 6.44
CA GLN A 31 3.08 -20.25 7.44
C GLN A 31 3.55 -18.79 7.40
N ARG A 32 3.65 -18.19 6.21
CA ARG A 32 4.05 -16.78 6.05
C ARG A 32 2.99 -15.81 6.54
N ALA A 33 1.71 -16.08 6.29
CA ALA A 33 0.59 -15.22 6.66
C ALA A 33 0.62 -14.86 8.16
N GLY A 34 0.80 -15.85 9.03
CA GLY A 34 0.94 -15.62 10.47
C GLY A 34 2.19 -14.82 10.86
N ARG A 35 3.31 -14.99 10.13
CA ARG A 35 4.55 -14.21 10.36
C ARG A 35 4.41 -12.77 9.88
N ILE A 36 3.79 -12.55 8.73
CA ILE A 36 3.48 -11.22 8.17
C ILE A 36 2.63 -10.45 9.18
N GLU A 37 1.57 -11.08 9.70
CA GLU A 37 0.71 -10.46 10.71
C GLU A 37 1.49 -10.09 11.98
N LYS A 38 2.34 -10.99 12.48
CA LYS A 38 3.19 -10.72 13.66
C LYS A 38 4.11 -9.52 13.44
N VAL A 39 4.76 -9.43 12.27
CA VAL A 39 5.65 -8.31 11.91
C VAL A 39 4.88 -7.00 11.86
N VAL A 40 3.76 -6.96 11.13
CA VAL A 40 2.95 -5.74 10.99
C VAL A 40 2.41 -5.29 12.35
N ARG A 41 1.91 -6.22 13.17
CA ARG A 41 1.45 -5.91 14.52
C ARG A 41 2.56 -5.36 15.42
N GLY A 42 3.76 -5.95 15.36
CA GLY A 42 4.91 -5.50 16.15
C GLY A 42 5.43 -4.12 15.76
N LEU A 43 5.38 -3.77 14.47
CA LEU A 43 5.75 -2.45 13.97
C LEU A 43 4.68 -1.38 14.26
N ALA A 44 3.43 -1.80 14.46
CA ALA A 44 2.27 -0.95 14.68
C ALA A 44 2.22 0.28 13.75
N PRO A 45 2.26 0.12 12.41
CA PRO A 45 2.10 1.24 11.49
C PRO A 45 0.67 1.82 11.54
N ASP A 46 0.53 3.07 11.11
CA ASP A 46 -0.78 3.70 10.93
C ASP A 46 -1.34 3.41 9.53
N VAL A 47 -0.47 3.28 8.54
CA VAL A 47 -0.79 2.93 7.16
C VAL A 47 0.16 1.84 6.64
N VAL A 48 -0.39 0.84 5.94
CA VAL A 48 0.36 -0.25 5.31
C VAL A 48 0.03 -0.29 3.82
N ALA A 49 1.04 -0.12 2.97
CA ALA A 49 0.94 -0.33 1.53
C ALA A 49 1.51 -1.71 1.18
N LEU A 50 0.70 -2.59 0.60
CA LEU A 50 1.12 -3.94 0.25
C LEU A 50 1.18 -4.11 -1.27
N GLN A 51 2.17 -4.89 -1.72
CA GLN A 51 2.25 -5.44 -3.07
C GLN A 51 2.20 -6.98 -2.99
N GLU A 52 1.67 -7.61 -4.02
CA GLU A 52 1.32 -9.04 -4.04
C GLU A 52 0.46 -9.44 -2.83
N TRP A 53 -0.51 -8.60 -2.49
CA TRP A 53 -1.42 -8.83 -1.37
C TRP A 53 -2.41 -9.98 -1.65
N ALA A 54 -2.69 -10.80 -0.64
CA ALA A 54 -3.55 -11.99 -0.73
C ALA A 54 -4.82 -11.86 0.15
N GLY A 55 -5.34 -10.65 0.33
CA GLY A 55 -6.63 -10.42 0.99
C GLY A 55 -6.59 -10.28 2.51
N GLN A 56 -5.43 -10.46 3.16
CA GLN A 56 -5.31 -10.36 4.61
C GLN A 56 -5.51 -8.93 5.16
N ARG A 57 -6.27 -8.78 6.24
CA ARG A 57 -6.57 -7.47 6.85
C ARG A 57 -5.56 -7.00 7.90
N LEU A 58 -4.71 -7.90 8.41
CA LEU A 58 -3.59 -7.59 9.33
C LEU A 58 -3.95 -6.72 10.56
N GLY A 59 -5.20 -6.79 11.02
CA GLY A 59 -5.70 -6.00 12.15
C GLY A 59 -6.22 -4.59 11.82
N TYR A 60 -6.34 -4.23 10.54
CA TYR A 60 -6.86 -2.92 10.11
C TYR A 60 -8.34 -2.97 9.73
N GLU A 61 -9.06 -1.92 10.11
CA GLU A 61 -10.48 -1.74 9.82
C GLU A 61 -10.72 -1.18 8.41
N HIS A 62 -9.84 -0.30 7.93
CA HIS A 62 -10.00 0.31 6.62
C HIS A 62 -9.02 -0.33 5.64
N VAL A 63 -9.56 -0.93 4.59
CA VAL A 63 -8.80 -1.62 3.55
C VAL A 63 -9.29 -1.12 2.21
N ALA A 64 -8.34 -0.66 1.40
CA ALA A 64 -8.53 -0.29 0.01
C ALA A 64 -7.66 -1.21 -0.84
N ALA A 65 -8.23 -1.73 -1.92
CA ALA A 65 -7.54 -2.60 -2.85
C ALA A 65 -8.09 -2.39 -4.25
N GLY A 66 -7.25 -2.64 -5.25
CA GLY A 66 -7.74 -2.72 -6.63
C GLY A 66 -8.69 -3.90 -6.83
N PRO A 67 -9.18 -4.13 -8.06
CA PRO A 67 -10.03 -5.29 -8.38
C PRO A 67 -9.36 -6.61 -7.99
N ALA A 68 -10.11 -7.71 -7.87
CA ALA A 68 -9.70 -8.99 -7.28
C ALA A 68 -8.42 -9.67 -7.85
N GLN A 69 -7.77 -9.08 -8.86
CA GLN A 69 -6.50 -9.52 -9.46
C GLN A 69 -5.36 -8.50 -9.24
N ALA A 70 -5.63 -7.38 -8.57
CA ALA A 70 -4.68 -6.30 -8.35
C ALA A 70 -3.79 -6.65 -7.14
N PRO A 71 -2.46 -6.71 -7.32
CA PRO A 71 -1.55 -7.10 -6.25
C PRO A 71 -1.38 -5.99 -5.19
N VAL A 72 -2.00 -4.81 -5.36
CA VAL A 72 -1.77 -3.65 -4.49
C VAL A 72 -2.93 -3.41 -3.53
N ALA A 73 -2.59 -3.11 -2.28
CA ALA A 73 -3.54 -2.71 -1.25
C ALA A 73 -2.99 -1.61 -0.34
N VAL A 74 -3.90 -0.88 0.31
CA VAL A 74 -3.63 0.06 1.39
C VAL A 74 -4.52 -0.32 2.58
N LEU A 75 -3.90 -0.50 3.74
CA LEU A 75 -4.56 -0.76 5.01
C LEU A 75 -4.30 0.43 5.92
N SER A 76 -5.33 0.91 6.62
CA SER A 76 -5.26 2.18 7.34
C SER A 76 -6.03 2.11 8.66
N ARG A 77 -5.53 2.83 9.66
CA ARG A 77 -6.26 3.12 10.91
C ARG A 77 -7.36 4.16 10.73
N TRP A 78 -7.25 4.96 9.68
CA TRP A 78 -8.21 6.01 9.34
C TRP A 78 -9.08 5.63 8.14
N PRO A 79 -10.32 6.13 8.05
CA PRO A 79 -11.22 5.85 6.95
C PRO A 79 -10.60 6.16 5.58
N VAL A 80 -10.81 5.26 4.61
CA VAL A 80 -10.53 5.54 3.20
C VAL A 80 -11.74 6.29 2.63
N VAL A 81 -11.56 7.57 2.30
CA VAL A 81 -12.64 8.42 1.78
C VAL A 81 -12.71 8.43 0.27
N ARG A 82 -11.58 8.14 -0.41
CA ARG A 82 -11.51 7.99 -1.87
C ARG A 82 -10.45 6.96 -2.24
N GLN A 83 -10.71 6.19 -3.28
CA GLN A 83 -9.70 5.34 -3.91
C GLN A 83 -9.80 5.38 -5.43
N GLU A 84 -8.66 5.31 -6.09
CA GLU A 84 -8.55 5.14 -7.54
C GLU A 84 -7.48 4.13 -7.86
N ASP A 85 -7.80 3.22 -8.76
CA ASP A 85 -6.89 2.20 -9.22
C ASP A 85 -6.58 2.43 -10.70
N ARG A 86 -5.30 2.40 -11.06
CA ARG A 86 -4.86 2.58 -12.45
C ARG A 86 -3.82 1.55 -12.87
N PRO A 87 -4.01 0.86 -14.01
CA PRO A 87 -2.94 0.12 -14.64
C PRO A 87 -1.85 1.09 -15.09
N LEU A 88 -0.59 0.72 -14.89
CA LEU A 88 0.54 1.47 -15.44
C LEU A 88 0.84 0.97 -16.85
N PRO A 89 1.21 1.85 -17.78
CA PRO A 89 1.68 1.44 -19.10
C PRO A 89 2.82 0.43 -18.98
N GLY A 90 2.76 -0.65 -19.75
CA GLY A 90 3.74 -1.73 -19.77
C GLY A 90 4.24 -2.04 -21.17
N GLY A 91 5.29 -2.87 -21.25
CA GLY A 91 5.77 -3.46 -22.51
C GLY A 91 4.79 -4.50 -23.07
N PRO A 92 5.22 -5.32 -24.06
CA PRO A 92 4.41 -6.39 -24.61
C PRO A 92 3.79 -7.28 -23.51
N PRO A 93 2.61 -7.88 -23.73
CA PRO A 93 1.96 -8.72 -22.73
C PRO A 93 2.87 -9.90 -22.33
N PRO A 94 2.71 -10.49 -21.12
CA PRO A 94 3.59 -11.54 -20.60
C PRO A 94 3.73 -12.79 -21.48
N ARG A 95 2.81 -13.02 -22.43
CA ARG A 95 2.82 -14.16 -23.36
C ARG A 95 3.68 -13.94 -24.60
N GLU A 96 4.21 -12.73 -24.79
CA GLU A 96 5.06 -12.35 -25.92
C GLU A 96 6.54 -12.31 -25.52
N LYS A 97 7.43 -12.42 -26.51
CA LYS A 97 8.88 -12.34 -26.29
C LYS A 97 9.24 -10.94 -25.77
N GLY A 98 9.85 -10.88 -24.58
CA GLY A 98 10.08 -9.62 -23.88
C GLY A 98 8.86 -9.10 -23.11
N GLY A 99 7.89 -9.98 -22.83
CA GLY A 99 6.67 -9.67 -22.10
C GLY A 99 6.91 -9.18 -20.67
N VAL A 100 6.06 -8.25 -20.22
CA VAL A 100 6.17 -7.60 -18.91
C VAL A 100 4.86 -7.77 -18.15
N LEU A 101 4.93 -8.12 -16.86
CA LEU A 101 3.77 -8.02 -15.98
C LEU A 101 3.44 -6.52 -15.81
N PRO A 102 2.23 -6.06 -16.16
CA PRO A 102 1.90 -4.64 -16.09
C PRO A 102 1.96 -4.16 -14.64
N GLY A 103 2.51 -2.97 -14.44
CA GLY A 103 2.49 -2.31 -13.14
C GLY A 103 1.08 -1.80 -12.80
N ARG A 104 0.88 -1.42 -11.55
CA ARG A 104 -0.38 -0.85 -11.06
C ARG A 104 -0.13 0.16 -9.95
N ALA A 105 -0.94 1.21 -9.93
CA ALA A 105 -0.95 2.21 -8.88
C ALA A 105 -2.35 2.28 -8.24
N LEU A 106 -2.41 2.15 -6.93
CA LEU A 106 -3.60 2.38 -6.12
C LEU A 106 -3.40 3.68 -5.34
N PHE A 107 -4.20 4.69 -5.67
CA PHE A 107 -4.36 5.92 -4.93
C PHE A 107 -5.43 5.73 -3.85
N CYS A 108 -5.15 6.23 -2.65
CA CYS A 108 -6.11 6.33 -1.55
C CYS A 108 -6.00 7.70 -0.89
N GLU A 109 -7.14 8.31 -0.61
CA GLU A 109 -7.25 9.44 0.30
C GLU A 109 -7.83 8.94 1.61
N LEU A 110 -7.11 9.22 2.70
CA LEU A 110 -7.45 8.82 4.06
C LEU A 110 -7.91 10.05 4.86
N ASP A 111 -8.91 9.89 5.71
CA ASP A 111 -9.32 10.93 6.67
C ASP A 111 -8.35 10.96 7.86
N GLY A 112 -7.16 11.49 7.62
CA GLY A 112 -6.03 11.46 8.52
C GLY A 112 -6.21 12.30 9.80
N PRO A 113 -5.28 12.18 10.76
CA PRO A 113 -5.44 12.73 12.11
C PRO A 113 -5.42 14.27 12.17
N ARG A 114 -5.03 14.93 11.06
CA ARG A 114 -5.00 16.39 10.90
C ARG A 114 -5.46 16.84 9.50
N GLY A 115 -6.31 16.05 8.87
CA GLY A 115 -6.81 16.28 7.52
C GLY A 115 -6.38 15.20 6.52
N PRO A 116 -6.71 15.40 5.24
CA PRO A 116 -6.54 14.36 4.22
C PRO A 116 -5.09 13.90 4.06
N LEU A 117 -4.89 12.59 4.08
CA LEU A 117 -3.60 11.95 3.79
C LEU A 117 -3.70 11.14 2.51
N GLN A 118 -2.92 11.51 1.50
CA GLN A 118 -2.87 10.82 0.21
C GLN A 118 -1.76 9.75 0.21
N VAL A 119 -2.12 8.54 -0.18
CA VAL A 119 -1.23 7.37 -0.18
C VAL A 119 -1.31 6.70 -1.54
N LEU A 120 -0.15 6.39 -2.12
CA LEU A 120 -0.04 5.66 -3.38
C LEU A 120 0.71 4.35 -3.12
N SER A 121 0.01 3.21 -3.25
CA SER A 121 0.65 1.89 -3.29
C SER A 121 0.92 1.54 -4.75
N VAL A 122 2.19 1.36 -5.10
CA VAL A 122 2.61 1.15 -6.48
C VAL A 122 3.41 -0.13 -6.59
N MET A 123 3.01 -0.99 -7.52
CA MET A 123 3.85 -2.09 -8.00
C MET A 123 4.27 -1.74 -9.42
N ILE A 124 5.55 -1.47 -9.63
CA ILE A 124 6.09 -1.29 -10.98
C ILE A 124 6.12 -2.63 -11.70
N GLY A 125 5.90 -2.60 -13.01
CA GLY A 125 5.86 -3.82 -13.80
C GLY A 125 7.16 -4.62 -13.70
N ALA A 126 7.05 -5.95 -13.73
CA ALA A 126 8.20 -6.84 -13.62
C ALA A 126 8.48 -7.50 -14.97
N TYR A 127 9.73 -7.45 -15.41
CA TYR A 127 10.19 -8.21 -16.56
C TYR A 127 10.25 -9.69 -16.21
N ARG A 128 9.55 -10.53 -16.98
CA ARG A 128 9.73 -11.99 -16.92
C ARG A 128 10.34 -12.43 -18.24
N GLY A 129 11.66 -12.40 -18.30
CA GLY A 129 12.39 -12.98 -19.43
C GLY A 129 12.19 -14.49 -19.42
N CYS A 130 11.57 -15.02 -20.47
CA CYS A 130 11.68 -16.42 -20.84
C CYS A 130 13.05 -16.68 -21.48
#